data_AF-A0A7J7P2A8-F1
#
_entry.id   AF-A0A7J7P2A8-F1
#
_cell.length_a   1.000
_cell.length_b   1.000
_cell.length_c   1.000
_cell.angle_alpha   90.00
_cell.angle_beta   90.00
_cell.angle_gamma   90.00
#
_symmetry.space_group_name_H-M   'P 1'
#
loop_
_entity.id
_entity.type
_entity.pdbx_description
1 polymer ?
#
loop_
_entity_poly.entity_id
_entity_poly.type
_entity_poly.pdbx_seq_one_letter_code
_entity_poly.pdbx_strand_id
1 'polypeptide(L)' 'MYACYSTKGVGTTAPDPSEFHVLEDGVVVPLGKPKEQPDLKTSLLYNEYIVYNVDQIRMRYIVQVNFNFKR' A
#
# COMPACT_ATOMS: atom_id res chain seq x y z
N MET A 1 15.07 11.09 -19.76
CA MET A 1 15.36 10.87 -18.33
C MET A 1 14.02 10.58 -17.67
N TYR A 2 13.76 9.34 -17.23
CA TYR A 2 12.47 9.00 -16.61
C TYR A 2 12.43 9.62 -15.21
N ALA A 3 11.46 10.50 -14.97
CA ALA A 3 11.23 11.08 -13.65
C ALA A 3 10.50 10.07 -12.76
N CYS A 4 11.00 9.87 -11.55
CA CYS A 4 10.35 9.08 -10.52
C CYS A 4 9.60 10.03 -9.58
N TYR A 5 8.29 9.84 -9.40
CA TYR A 5 7.44 10.75 -8.61
C TYR A 5 7.20 10.28 -7.16
N SER A 6 7.67 9.08 -6.81
CA SER A 6 7.47 8.44 -5.50
C SER A 6 8.37 7.22 -5.37
N THR A 7 8.65 6.79 -4.15
CA THR A 7 9.32 5.52 -3.88
C THR A 7 8.32 4.48 -3.41
N LYS A 8 8.41 3.27 -3.97
CA LYS A 8 7.73 2.08 -3.44
C LYS A 8 8.77 1.15 -2.82
N GLY A 9 8.75 1.03 -1.50
CA GLY A 9 9.43 -0.06 -0.80
C GLY A 9 8.67 -1.35 -1.05
N VAL A 10 9.33 -2.35 -1.64
CA VAL A 10 8.67 -3.63 -1.96
C VAL A 10 8.90 -4.61 -0.81
N GLY A 11 7.82 -5.02 -0.15
CA GLY A 11 7.85 -6.01 0.92
C GLY A 11 7.63 -7.44 0.43
N THR A 12 7.98 -8.42 1.27
CA THR A 12 7.71 -9.84 0.99
C THR A 12 6.22 -10.16 0.93
N THR A 13 5.37 -9.35 1.55
CA THR A 13 3.91 -9.52 1.55
C THR A 13 3.20 -8.35 0.88
N ALA A 14 2.29 -8.64 -0.05
CA ALA A 14 1.47 -7.64 -0.75
C ALA A 14 0.02 -8.11 -0.91
N PRO A 15 -0.98 -7.21 -0.99
CA PRO A 15 -2.36 -7.59 -1.32
C PRO A 15 -2.43 -8.24 -2.71
N ASP A 16 -3.30 -9.25 -2.87
CA ASP A 16 -3.51 -9.90 -4.17
C ASP A 16 -3.99 -8.89 -5.23
N PRO A 17 -3.23 -8.66 -6.32
CA PRO A 17 -3.59 -7.71 -7.37
C PRO A 17 -4.91 -8.02 -8.08
N SER A 18 -5.34 -9.28 -8.10
CA SER A 18 -6.60 -9.68 -8.74
C SER A 18 -7.84 -9.21 -7.98
N GLU A 19 -7.67 -8.83 -6.71
CA GLU A 19 -8.74 -8.34 -5.83
C GLU A 19 -8.69 -6.80 -5.66
N PHE A 20 -7.92 -6.09 -6.48
CA PHE A 20 -7.89 -4.63 -6.45
C PHE A 20 -9.24 -4.07 -6.91
N HIS A 21 -9.72 -3.06 -6.20
CA HIS A 21 -10.95 -2.36 -6.55
C HIS A 21 -10.65 -0.94 -7.03
N VAL A 22 -11.30 -0.51 -8.10
CA VAL A 22 -11.15 0.85 -8.63
C VAL A 22 -12.40 1.65 -8.29
N LEU A 23 -12.22 2.76 -7.58
CA LEU A 23 -13.31 3.69 -7.25
C LEU A 23 -13.76 4.45 -8.51
N GLU A 24 -14.94 5.07 -8.46
CA GLU A 24 -15.51 5.84 -9.58
C GLU A 24 -14.57 6.95 -10.11
N ASP A 25 -13.71 7.50 -9.24
CA ASP A 25 -12.74 8.54 -9.59
C ASP A 25 -11.37 8.00 -9.99
N GLY A 26 -11.26 6.69 -10.25
CA GLY A 26 -10.07 6.04 -10.77
C GLY A 26 -9.03 5.68 -9.72
N VAL A 27 -9.27 5.93 -8.43
CA VAL A 27 -8.34 5.51 -7.36
C VAL A 27 -8.40 4.01 -7.14
N VAL A 28 -7.24 3.36 -7.14
CA VAL A 28 -7.07 1.93 -6.88
C VAL A 28 -6.96 1.68 -5.37
N VAL A 29 -7.80 0.78 -4.86
CA VAL A 29 -7.81 0.31 -3.47
C VAL A 29 -7.27 -1.13 -3.43
N PRO A 30 -6.06 -1.35 -2.87
CA PRO A 30 -5.47 -2.68 -2.78
C PRO A 30 -6.03 -3.45 -1.57
N LEU A 31 -7.28 -3.91 -1.68
CA LEU A 31 -8.02 -4.57 -0.58
C LEU A 31 -7.90 -6.10 -0.55
N GLY A 32 -7.14 -6.68 -1.48
CA GLY A 32 -6.96 -8.12 -1.59
C GLY A 32 -6.33 -8.76 -0.37
N LYS A 33 -6.57 -10.06 -0.18
CA LYS A 33 -5.91 -10.81 0.89
C LYS A 33 -4.38 -10.72 0.79
N PRO A 34 -3.65 -10.71 1.94
CA PRO A 34 -2.20 -10.72 1.92
C PRO A 34 -1.65 -11.98 1.22
N LYS A 35 -0.70 -11.77 0.29
CA LYS A 35 0.01 -12.82 -0.44
C LYS A 35 1.51 -12.66 -0.24
N GLU A 36 2.16 -13.71 0.21
CA GLU A 36 3.60 -13.73 0.43
C GLU A 36 4.38 -14.12 -0.84
N GLN A 37 5.56 -13.54 -0.97
CA GLN A 37 6.56 -13.84 -1.99
C GLN A 37 7.88 -14.17 -1.25
N PRO A 38 8.04 -15.42 -0.77
CA PRO A 38 9.14 -15.80 0.12
C PRO A 38 10.51 -15.67 -0.54
N ASP A 39 10.57 -15.76 -1.87
CA ASP A 39 11.83 -15.66 -2.63
C ASP A 39 12.28 -14.21 -2.89
N LEU A 40 11.49 -13.21 -2.48
CA LEU A 40 11.82 -11.81 -2.69
C LEU A 40 12.90 -11.35 -1.71
N LYS A 41 14.07 -10.97 -2.24
CA LYS A 41 15.15 -10.37 -1.46
C LYS A 41 14.83 -8.91 -1.13
N THR A 42 14.27 -8.68 0.05
CA THR A 42 13.96 -7.35 0.57
C THR A 42 14.16 -7.30 2.08
N SER A 43 14.34 -6.10 2.62
CA SER A 43 14.38 -5.84 4.06
C SER A 43 13.00 -5.57 4.66
N LEU A 44 11.95 -5.47 3.85
CA LEU A 44 10.61 -5.09 4.27
C LEU A 44 9.65 -6.28 4.32
N LEU A 45 8.81 -6.35 5.36
CA LEU A 45 7.73 -7.34 5.43
C LEU A 45 6.54 -6.98 4.54
N TYR A 46 6.18 -5.69 4.48
CA TYR A 46 5.06 -5.17 3.71
C TYR A 46 5.49 -4.03 2.79
N ASN A 47 4.68 -3.73 1.77
CA ASN A 47 4.95 -2.59 0.90
C ASN A 47 4.81 -1.26 1.65
N GLU A 48 5.69 -0.31 1.32
CA GLU A 48 5.65 1.07 1.80
C GLU A 48 5.63 2.02 0.60
N TYR A 49 4.94 3.16 0.72
CA TYR A 49 4.80 4.15 -0.34
C TYR A 49 5.18 5.52 0.20
N ILE A 50 6.15 6.17 -0.44
CA ILE A 50 6.73 7.45 -0.03
C ILE A 50 6.59 8.42 -1.19
N VAL A 51 5.93 9.56 -0.96
CA VAL A 51 5.91 10.69 -1.89
C VAL A 51 6.76 11.83 -1.32
N TYR A 52 7.31 12.65 -2.21
CA TYR A 52 8.25 13.72 -1.84
C TYR A 52 7.64 15.12 -1.95
N ASN A 53 6.44 15.25 -2.53
CA ASN A 53 5.67 16.48 -2.54
C ASN A 53 4.32 16.27 -1.83
N VAL A 54 4.01 17.12 -0.86
CA VAL A 54 2.75 17.13 -0.11
C VAL A 54 1.53 17.36 -1.01
N ASP A 55 1.70 18.08 -2.12
CA ASP A 55 0.62 18.35 -3.08
C ASP A 55 0.15 17.07 -3.81
N GLN A 56 0.89 15.96 -3.72
CA GLN A 56 0.49 14.66 -4.25
C GLN A 56 -0.52 13.92 -3.34
N ILE A 57 -0.75 14.40 -2.12
CA ILE A 57 -1.61 13.73 -1.13
C ILE A 57 -2.95 14.44 -0.97
N ARG A 58 -4.02 13.64 -1.02
CA ARG A 58 -5.38 14.04 -0.65
C ARG A 58 -5.92 13.10 0.42
N MET A 59 -6.05 13.58 1.66
CA MET A 59 -6.69 12.82 2.73
C MET A 59 -8.19 12.66 2.43
N ARG A 60 -8.70 11.42 2.45
CA ARG A 60 -10.10 11.11 2.09
C ARG A 60 -10.96 10.69 3.26
N TYR A 61 -10.39 9.95 4.20
CA TYR A 61 -11.13 9.33 5.29
C TYR A 61 -10.34 9.46 6.59
N ILE A 62 -11.06 9.51 7.70
CA ILE A 62 -10.54 9.34 9.05
C ILE A 62 -11.24 8.10 9.61
N VAL A 63 -10.47 7.17 10.15
CA VAL A 63 -11.00 5.94 10.74
C VAL A 63 -10.69 5.95 12.23
N GLN A 64 -11.73 5.81 13.06
CA GLN A 64 -11.57 5.55 14.48
C GLN A 64 -11.47 4.04 14.70
N VAL A 65 -10.33 3.58 15.23
CA VAL A 65 -10.06 2.15 15.44
C VAL A 65 -10.01 1.85 16.94
N ASN A 66 -10.74 0.82 17.37
CA ASN A 66 -10.61 0.24 18.71
C ASN A 66 -9.81 -1.06 18.62
N PHE A 67 -8.65 -1.10 19.29
CA PHE A 67 -7.75 -2.24 19.27
C PHE A 67 -8.05 -3.19 20.45
N ASN A 68 -8.51 -4.40 20.12
CA ASN A 68 -8.76 -5.45 21.10
C ASN A 68 -7.55 -6.40 21.17
N PHE A 69 -6.57 -6.08 22.00
CA PHE A 69 -5.36 -6.90 22.16
C PHE A 69 -5.64 -8.16 22.97
N LYS A 70 -5.11 -9.30 22.52
CA LYS A 70 -4.99 -10.52 23.33
C LYS A 70 -3.61 -10.53 24.01
N ARG A 71 -3.57 -10.98 25.26
CA ARG A 71 -2.33 -11.13 26.03
C ARG A 71 -1.64 -12.44 25.69
#